data_AF-A0A7V2X9W2-F1
#
_entry.id   AF-A0A7V2X9W2-F1
#
_cell.length_a   1.000
_cell.length_b   1.000
_cell.length_c   1.000
_cell.angle_alpha   90.00
_cell.angle_beta   90.00
_cell.angle_gamma   90.00
#
_symmetry.space_group_name_H-M   'P 1'
#
loop_
_entity.id
_entity.type
_entity.pdbx_description
1 polymer ?
#
loop_
_entity_poly.entity_id
_entity_poly.type
_entity_poly.pdbx_seq_one_letter_code
_entity_poly.pdbx_strand_id
1 'polypeptide(L)'
;MPEGRADPRVRRFLQPTRLLWQSNVGAANAMHVLDSSDSVCTLGPGGALLLDFGQELHGGIRLDCPTTSNGKPVRLRVRFGESASEAMGAPNQDHAIHDHEILLPWMGHTEVGCTGFRFVRLDSLESEATADLRRVEAVALYRDLPYLGSFECSDPLLNRIWETGAYTVHLCMQDHVWDGIKRDRLVWIGDMHPETLVIATVFGEVDVVPASLDYVRDRTPPTEWMNGISSYSLWWILCHHDWYRFHGRRAYLAEQISSTYNGSSIYFAAKKDKPEIAKDTHHMLIPKGPAGRFYWFETRTFAILKNSKNIPAAKEFLKWWFDEKQFGEWWRLQEGYMLQPVVKYYNDPVWQKDPKMSPFREQPKYGLNQGYAGPPNEKAALAWSKFIVVDTFAKAVQSGDAKASIEWGAEQLKRIYGGK
;
A
#
# COMPACT_ATOMS: atom_id res chain seq x y z
N MET A 1 16.22 -17.88 27.60
CA MET A 1 15.60 -18.10 26.28
C MET A 1 16.69 -17.88 25.23
N PRO A 2 16.85 -18.74 24.22
CA PRO A 2 17.67 -18.39 23.05
C PRO A 2 17.17 -17.08 22.44
N GLU A 3 18.03 -16.34 21.75
CA GLU A 3 17.67 -15.09 21.06
C GLU A 3 16.65 -15.37 19.94
N GLY A 4 15.37 -15.33 20.27
CA GLY A 4 14.27 -15.39 19.31
C GLY A 4 13.85 -14.00 18.86
N ARG A 5 13.35 -13.88 17.63
CA ARG A 5 12.69 -12.66 17.15
C ARG A 5 11.31 -12.53 17.81
N ALA A 6 11.03 -11.39 18.42
CA ALA A 6 9.68 -11.08 18.91
C ALA A 6 8.70 -10.92 17.74
N ASP A 7 7.50 -11.50 17.84
CA ASP A 7 6.41 -11.21 16.90
C ASP A 7 5.83 -9.82 17.23
N PRO A 8 5.79 -8.87 16.27
CA PRO A 8 5.24 -7.54 16.51
C PRO A 8 3.71 -7.50 16.60
N ARG A 9 3.03 -8.64 16.41
CA ARG A 9 1.57 -8.77 16.51
C ARG A 9 1.15 -9.26 17.88
N VAL A 10 -0.10 -8.97 18.22
CA VAL A 10 -0.78 -9.48 19.41
C VAL A 10 -1.80 -10.54 19.04
N ARG A 11 -2.10 -11.39 20.02
CA ARG A 11 -3.16 -12.40 19.92
C ARG A 11 -4.33 -12.00 20.80
N ARG A 12 -5.55 -12.03 20.26
CA ARG A 12 -6.80 -11.81 21.00
C ARG A 12 -7.76 -12.97 20.81
N PHE A 13 -8.37 -13.42 21.89
CA PHE A 13 -9.43 -14.43 21.84
C PHE A 13 -10.79 -13.73 21.66
N LEU A 14 -11.53 -14.12 20.63
CA LEU A 14 -12.83 -13.53 20.30
C LEU A 14 -13.88 -14.65 20.20
N GLN A 15 -15.04 -14.44 20.81
CA GLN A 15 -16.16 -15.38 20.72
C GLN A 15 -16.89 -15.24 19.38
N PRO A 16 -17.47 -16.32 18.84
CA PRO A 16 -18.40 -16.22 17.73
C PRO A 16 -19.61 -15.38 18.15
N THR A 17 -20.10 -14.57 17.22
CA THR A 17 -21.25 -13.70 17.45
C THR A 17 -22.56 -14.41 17.19
N ARG A 18 -22.56 -15.42 16.30
CA ARG A 18 -23.76 -16.16 15.89
C ARG A 18 -23.45 -17.60 15.55
N LEU A 19 -24.37 -18.49 15.91
CA LEU A 19 -24.51 -19.81 15.32
C LEU A 19 -25.42 -19.69 14.10
N LEU A 20 -24.85 -19.76 12.90
CA LEU A 20 -25.61 -19.59 11.65
C LEU A 20 -26.37 -20.83 11.23
N TRP A 21 -25.80 -22.00 11.51
CA TRP A 21 -26.38 -23.28 11.12
C TRP A 21 -25.85 -24.39 12.03
N GLN A 22 -26.65 -25.44 12.20
CA GLN A 22 -26.24 -26.68 12.85
C GLN A 22 -26.86 -27.86 12.10
N SER A 23 -26.23 -29.04 12.21
CA SER A 23 -26.82 -30.29 11.75
C SER A 23 -28.08 -30.63 12.54
N ASN A 24 -28.98 -31.40 11.91
CA ASN A 24 -30.22 -31.87 12.56
C ASN A 24 -29.96 -32.97 13.61
N VAL A 25 -28.75 -33.55 13.62
CA VAL A 25 -28.33 -34.64 14.50
C VAL A 25 -26.94 -34.37 15.04
N GLY A 26 -26.59 -34.98 16.17
CA GLY A 26 -25.21 -34.96 16.69
C GLY A 26 -24.73 -33.63 17.26
N ALA A 27 -25.59 -32.62 17.40
CA ALA A 27 -25.26 -31.37 18.09
C ALA A 27 -26.30 -31.08 19.17
N ALA A 28 -25.87 -30.99 20.43
CA ALA A 28 -26.72 -30.67 21.57
C ALA A 28 -26.22 -29.40 22.28
N ASN A 29 -27.16 -28.55 22.71
CA ASN A 29 -26.87 -27.26 23.34
C ASN A 29 -25.92 -26.36 22.51
N ALA A 30 -26.06 -26.38 21.19
CA ALA A 30 -25.14 -25.73 20.27
C ALA A 30 -24.93 -24.22 20.53
N MET A 31 -25.96 -23.53 21.04
CA MET A 31 -25.88 -22.11 21.37
C MET A 31 -24.85 -21.77 22.46
N HIS A 32 -24.42 -22.76 23.28
CA HIS A 32 -23.40 -22.54 24.30
C HIS A 32 -22.03 -22.18 23.72
N VAL A 33 -21.76 -22.46 22.44
CA VAL A 33 -20.52 -22.00 21.78
C VAL A 33 -20.41 -20.48 21.66
N LEU A 34 -21.50 -19.73 21.90
CA LEU A 34 -21.52 -18.28 21.91
C LEU A 34 -21.31 -17.68 23.31
N ASP A 35 -21.30 -18.52 24.36
CA ASP A 35 -21.18 -18.07 25.74
C ASP A 35 -19.70 -18.03 26.17
N SER A 36 -19.41 -17.15 27.12
CA SER A 36 -18.13 -17.05 27.82
C SER A 36 -18.06 -17.86 29.12
N SER A 37 -19.19 -18.43 29.57
CA SER A 37 -19.30 -19.27 30.76
C SER A 37 -18.67 -20.66 30.59
N ASP A 38 -18.85 -21.54 31.59
CA ASP A 38 -18.41 -22.96 31.54
C ASP A 38 -19.47 -23.88 30.90
N SER A 39 -20.52 -23.32 30.28
CA SER A 39 -21.52 -24.10 29.53
C SER A 39 -20.90 -24.82 28.33
N VAL A 40 -21.38 -26.02 28.03
CA VAL A 40 -20.82 -26.85 26.96
C VAL A 40 -21.82 -27.14 25.85
N CYS A 41 -21.33 -27.15 24.61
CA CYS A 41 -22.00 -27.71 23.45
C CYS A 41 -21.46 -29.13 23.20
N THR A 42 -22.31 -30.14 23.20
CA THR A 42 -21.89 -31.51 22.91
C THR A 42 -21.99 -31.78 21.42
N LEU A 43 -20.85 -32.09 20.79
CA LEU A 43 -20.74 -32.47 19.38
C LEU A 43 -20.42 -33.97 19.29
N GLY A 44 -21.27 -34.73 18.62
CA GLY A 44 -21.19 -36.18 18.47
C GLY A 44 -21.31 -36.63 17.02
N PRO A 45 -21.53 -37.93 16.78
CA PRO A 45 -21.58 -38.49 15.43
C PRO A 45 -22.61 -37.78 14.53
N GLY A 46 -22.18 -37.34 13.34
CA GLY A 46 -22.99 -36.56 12.41
C GLY A 46 -23.25 -35.11 12.82
N GLY A 47 -22.69 -34.67 13.94
CA GLY A 47 -22.76 -33.31 14.47
C GLY A 47 -21.92 -32.33 13.66
N ALA A 48 -22.50 -31.18 13.31
CA ALA A 48 -21.80 -30.08 12.68
C ALA A 48 -22.40 -28.73 13.05
N LEU A 49 -21.56 -27.69 13.08
CA LEU A 49 -21.91 -26.30 13.42
C LEU A 49 -21.28 -25.35 12.40
N LEU A 50 -21.97 -24.27 12.06
CA LEU A 50 -21.41 -23.11 11.33
C LEU A 50 -21.49 -21.87 12.20
N LEU A 51 -20.33 -21.30 12.50
CA LEU A 51 -20.15 -20.14 13.37
C LEU A 51 -19.80 -18.91 12.54
N ASP A 52 -20.32 -17.75 12.95
CA ASP A 52 -20.00 -16.43 12.41
C ASP A 52 -19.37 -15.55 13.49
N PHE A 53 -18.14 -15.11 13.25
CA PHE A 53 -17.39 -14.23 14.14
C PHE A 53 -17.74 -12.73 13.97
N GLY A 54 -18.70 -12.42 13.10
CA GLY A 54 -19.28 -11.08 12.95
C GLY A 54 -18.51 -10.18 11.98
N GLN A 55 -17.21 -10.37 11.88
CA GLN A 55 -16.30 -9.65 10.99
C GLN A 55 -15.18 -10.55 10.48
N GLU A 56 -14.47 -10.07 9.46
CA GLU A 56 -13.30 -10.74 8.91
C GLU A 56 -12.14 -10.71 9.92
N LEU A 57 -11.41 -11.82 10.09
CA LEU A 57 -10.33 -11.98 11.05
C LEU A 57 -9.15 -12.68 10.39
N HIS A 58 -7.93 -12.36 10.82
CA HIS A 58 -6.75 -13.16 10.51
C HIS A 58 -6.30 -13.95 11.74
N GLY A 59 -6.00 -15.23 11.59
CA GLY A 59 -5.51 -16.07 12.68
C GLY A 59 -6.04 -17.49 12.62
N GLY A 60 -6.47 -18.03 13.75
CA GLY A 60 -7.03 -19.38 13.83
C GLY A 60 -8.23 -19.46 14.76
N ILE A 61 -8.60 -20.67 15.16
CA ILE A 61 -9.50 -20.90 16.29
C ILE A 61 -8.81 -21.72 17.37
N ARG A 62 -9.30 -21.57 18.59
CA ARG A 62 -9.02 -22.40 19.74
C ARG A 62 -10.29 -23.14 20.15
N LEU A 63 -10.18 -24.46 20.26
CA LEU A 63 -11.24 -25.34 20.71
C LEU A 63 -10.88 -25.88 22.09
N ASP A 64 -11.67 -25.56 23.11
CA ASP A 64 -11.50 -26.06 24.47
C ASP A 64 -12.48 -27.21 24.75
N CYS A 65 -11.93 -28.35 25.17
CA CYS A 65 -12.65 -29.59 25.38
C CYS A 65 -12.37 -30.16 26.78
N PRO A 66 -13.27 -29.89 27.76
CA PRO A 66 -13.15 -30.47 29.09
C PRO A 66 -13.33 -31.99 29.08
N THR A 67 -14.25 -32.52 28.28
CA THR A 67 -14.66 -33.93 28.34
C THR A 67 -14.94 -34.51 26.96
N THR A 68 -14.58 -35.78 26.78
CA THR A 68 -15.05 -36.64 25.68
C THR A 68 -15.71 -37.87 26.28
N SER A 69 -16.70 -38.46 25.60
CA SER A 69 -17.51 -39.55 26.19
C SER A 69 -16.71 -40.82 26.51
N ASN A 70 -15.54 -41.00 25.91
CA ASN A 70 -14.68 -42.17 26.07
C ASN A 70 -13.31 -41.86 26.73
N GLY A 71 -13.10 -40.62 27.19
CA GLY A 71 -11.83 -40.20 27.81
C GLY A 71 -10.61 -40.22 26.88
N LYS A 72 -10.83 -40.11 25.56
CA LYS A 72 -9.76 -40.09 24.53
C LYS A 72 -9.91 -38.87 23.62
N PRO A 73 -8.84 -38.45 22.92
CA PRO A 73 -8.95 -37.44 21.87
C PRO A 73 -9.95 -37.87 20.78
N VAL A 74 -10.70 -36.92 20.23
CA VAL A 74 -11.64 -37.13 19.13
C VAL A 74 -11.21 -36.39 17.87
N ARG A 75 -11.66 -36.83 16.71
CA ARG A 75 -11.39 -36.17 15.42
C ARG A 75 -12.50 -35.21 15.06
N LEU A 76 -12.10 -33.98 14.74
CA LEU A 76 -12.97 -32.96 14.16
C LEU A 76 -12.43 -32.51 12.82
N ARG A 77 -13.32 -32.08 11.94
CA ARG A 77 -12.98 -31.29 10.75
C ARG A 77 -13.29 -29.82 11.02
N VAL A 78 -12.37 -28.95 10.66
CA VAL A 78 -12.49 -27.50 10.82
C VAL A 78 -12.30 -26.85 9.47
N ARG A 79 -13.33 -26.13 9.01
CA ARG A 79 -13.31 -25.40 7.74
C ARG A 79 -13.47 -23.91 7.95
N PHE A 80 -12.55 -23.15 7.40
CA PHE A 80 -12.55 -21.68 7.43
C PHE A 80 -13.15 -21.12 6.13
N GLY A 81 -13.76 -19.94 6.22
CA GLY A 81 -14.18 -19.18 5.04
C GLY A 81 -14.44 -17.70 5.33
N GLU A 82 -14.20 -16.85 4.34
CA GLU A 82 -14.60 -15.43 4.35
C GLU A 82 -16.10 -15.30 4.09
N SER A 83 -16.71 -16.33 3.49
CA SER A 83 -18.16 -16.46 3.30
C SER A 83 -18.71 -17.74 3.91
N ALA A 84 -19.98 -17.71 4.33
CA ALA A 84 -20.68 -18.88 4.83
C ALA A 84 -20.71 -20.03 3.80
N SER A 85 -20.91 -19.71 2.52
CA SER A 85 -20.90 -20.69 1.44
C SER A 85 -19.55 -21.37 1.25
N GLU A 86 -18.45 -20.64 1.42
CA GLU A 86 -17.09 -21.19 1.35
C GLU A 86 -16.83 -22.18 2.48
N ALA A 87 -17.11 -21.78 3.74
CA ALA A 87 -16.94 -22.64 4.91
C ALA A 87 -17.87 -23.88 4.87
N MET A 88 -19.04 -23.77 4.24
CA MET A 88 -19.98 -24.88 4.06
C MET A 88 -19.60 -25.82 2.91
N GLY A 89 -18.81 -25.35 1.96
CA GLY A 89 -18.40 -26.08 0.76
C GLY A 89 -17.08 -26.83 0.93
N ALA A 90 -16.27 -26.77 -0.13
CA ALA A 90 -14.90 -27.26 -0.16
C ALA A 90 -13.98 -26.05 -0.37
N PRO A 91 -13.55 -25.36 0.71
CA PRO A 91 -12.64 -24.23 0.56
C PRO A 91 -11.35 -24.71 -0.11
N ASN A 92 -10.74 -23.83 -0.92
CA ASN A 92 -9.46 -24.15 -1.54
C ASN A 92 -8.37 -24.31 -0.45
N GLN A 93 -7.19 -24.76 -0.83
CA GLN A 93 -6.06 -24.91 0.11
C GLN A 93 -4.85 -24.12 -0.42
N ASP A 94 -5.14 -23.07 -1.19
CA ASP A 94 -4.15 -22.31 -1.94
C ASP A 94 -3.61 -21.17 -1.07
N HIS A 95 -2.28 -21.07 -0.93
CA HIS A 95 -1.55 -20.14 -0.05
C HIS A 95 -1.81 -20.26 1.46
N ALA A 96 -2.97 -20.78 1.88
CA ALA A 96 -3.26 -21.15 3.26
C ALA A 96 -4.19 -22.37 3.30
N ILE A 97 -4.07 -23.16 4.38
CA ILE A 97 -4.90 -24.34 4.60
C ILE A 97 -6.19 -23.88 5.30
N HIS A 98 -7.32 -24.16 4.68
CA HIS A 98 -8.65 -23.77 5.16
C HIS A 98 -9.49 -24.95 5.62
N ASP A 99 -9.08 -26.18 5.33
CA ASP A 99 -9.79 -27.41 5.70
C ASP A 99 -8.85 -28.36 6.44
N HIS A 100 -9.13 -28.57 7.72
CA HIS A 100 -8.25 -29.29 8.62
C HIS A 100 -9.00 -30.46 9.23
N GLU A 101 -8.42 -31.65 9.20
CA GLU A 101 -8.78 -32.70 10.15
C GLU A 101 -7.83 -32.63 11.34
N ILE A 102 -8.38 -32.47 12.54
CA ILE A 102 -7.61 -32.27 13.77
C ILE A 102 -7.99 -33.27 14.85
N LEU A 103 -7.07 -33.46 15.79
CA LEU A 103 -7.36 -34.11 17.07
C LEU A 103 -7.69 -33.05 18.12
N LEU A 104 -8.86 -33.19 18.74
CA LEU A 104 -9.28 -32.44 19.91
C LEU A 104 -8.99 -33.30 21.16
N PRO A 105 -8.10 -32.88 22.07
CA PRO A 105 -7.71 -33.67 23.24
C PRO A 105 -8.84 -33.79 24.26
N TRP A 106 -8.80 -34.86 25.04
CA TRP A 106 -9.57 -34.96 26.29
C TRP A 106 -8.91 -34.09 27.37
N MET A 107 -9.70 -33.28 28.09
CA MET A 107 -9.22 -32.36 29.14
C MET A 107 -8.16 -31.36 28.65
N GLY A 108 -8.39 -30.73 27.50
CA GLY A 108 -7.42 -29.81 26.91
C GLY A 108 -7.98 -28.90 25.85
N HIS A 109 -7.08 -28.29 25.07
CA HIS A 109 -7.46 -27.45 23.95
C HIS A 109 -6.53 -27.68 22.75
N THR A 110 -7.04 -27.40 21.56
CA THR A 110 -6.26 -27.36 20.31
C THR A 110 -6.46 -26.02 19.63
N GLU A 111 -5.40 -25.49 19.04
CA GLU A 111 -5.48 -24.36 18.11
C GLU A 111 -5.25 -24.83 16.68
N VAL A 112 -6.05 -24.31 15.74
CA VAL A 112 -5.99 -24.66 14.32
C VAL A 112 -6.13 -23.40 13.46
N GLY A 113 -5.38 -23.33 12.36
CA GLY A 113 -5.13 -22.11 11.58
C GLY A 113 -3.74 -22.18 10.93
N CYS A 114 -3.15 -21.11 10.39
CA CYS A 114 -3.49 -19.69 10.46
C CYS A 114 -3.94 -19.15 9.08
N THR A 115 -5.12 -18.55 8.98
CA THR A 115 -5.77 -18.06 7.74
C THR A 115 -6.64 -16.81 7.98
N GLY A 116 -7.06 -16.13 6.91
CA GLY A 116 -8.19 -15.21 6.92
C GLY A 116 -9.53 -15.96 6.97
N PHE A 117 -10.46 -15.50 7.80
CA PHE A 117 -11.82 -16.04 7.92
C PHE A 117 -12.78 -15.09 8.66
N ARG A 118 -14.06 -15.25 8.37
CA ARG A 118 -15.18 -14.79 9.22
C ARG A 118 -16.03 -15.94 9.74
N PHE A 119 -16.11 -17.01 8.96
CA PHE A 119 -16.95 -18.17 9.23
C PHE A 119 -16.11 -19.40 9.47
N VAL A 120 -16.54 -20.21 10.43
CA VAL A 120 -15.90 -21.49 10.76
C VAL A 120 -16.95 -22.56 10.84
N ARG A 121 -16.74 -23.66 10.12
CA ARG A 121 -17.54 -24.86 10.24
C ARG A 121 -16.78 -25.92 11.00
N LEU A 122 -17.43 -26.52 11.99
CA LEU A 122 -16.95 -27.67 12.74
C LEU A 122 -17.80 -28.88 12.37
N ASP A 123 -17.17 -30.02 12.06
CA ASP A 123 -17.85 -31.28 11.85
C ASP A 123 -17.20 -32.36 12.73
N SER A 124 -18.01 -33.18 13.40
CA SER A 124 -17.51 -34.38 14.07
C SER A 124 -17.18 -35.46 13.03
N LEU A 125 -15.99 -36.04 13.14
CA LEU A 125 -15.56 -37.19 12.34
C LEU A 125 -15.67 -38.51 13.13
N GLU A 126 -16.29 -38.48 14.30
CA GLU A 126 -16.51 -39.65 15.15
C GLU A 126 -17.76 -40.42 14.74
N SER A 127 -17.71 -41.75 14.88
CA SER A 127 -18.85 -42.64 14.66
C SER A 127 -19.63 -42.96 15.93
N GLU A 128 -19.00 -42.85 17.11
CA GLU A 128 -19.58 -43.22 18.41
C GLU A 128 -19.31 -42.19 19.51
N ALA A 129 -18.12 -41.57 19.53
CA ALA A 129 -17.71 -40.67 20.60
C ALA A 129 -18.31 -39.25 20.46
N THR A 130 -18.45 -38.57 21.59
CA THR A 130 -18.84 -37.15 21.65
C THR A 130 -17.76 -36.33 22.33
N ALA A 131 -17.70 -35.04 22.01
CA ALA A 131 -16.89 -34.04 22.68
C ALA A 131 -17.75 -32.90 23.19
N ASP A 132 -17.51 -32.50 24.44
CA ASP A 132 -18.06 -31.28 25.00
C ASP A 132 -17.14 -30.13 24.63
N LEU A 133 -17.64 -29.19 23.81
CA LEU A 133 -16.99 -27.94 23.44
C LEU A 133 -17.42 -26.87 24.43
N ARG A 134 -16.49 -26.45 25.30
CA ARG A 134 -16.75 -25.37 26.26
C ARG A 134 -16.53 -24.00 25.66
N ARG A 135 -15.50 -23.85 24.82
CA ARG A 135 -15.21 -22.60 24.11
C ARG A 135 -14.75 -22.88 22.69
N VAL A 136 -15.23 -22.06 21.78
CA VAL A 136 -14.77 -21.98 20.40
C VAL A 136 -14.39 -20.53 20.14
N GLU A 137 -13.12 -20.19 20.28
CA GLU A 137 -12.66 -18.80 20.20
C GLU A 137 -11.85 -18.60 18.92
N ALA A 138 -12.04 -17.49 18.21
CA ALA A 138 -11.06 -17.04 17.24
C ALA A 138 -9.81 -16.57 17.98
N VAL A 139 -8.64 -16.99 17.51
CA VAL A 139 -7.34 -16.48 17.90
C VAL A 139 -6.94 -15.44 16.86
N ALA A 140 -7.44 -14.21 17.01
CA ALA A 140 -7.15 -13.11 16.10
C ALA A 140 -5.69 -12.64 16.27
N LEU A 141 -4.97 -12.49 15.17
CA LEU A 141 -3.56 -12.10 15.10
C LEU A 141 -3.42 -10.83 14.24
N TYR A 142 -3.03 -9.73 14.88
CA TYR A 142 -2.92 -8.42 14.24
C TYR A 142 -1.93 -7.52 15.00
N ARG A 143 -1.49 -6.41 14.40
CA ARG A 143 -0.60 -5.44 15.08
C ARG A 143 -1.42 -4.54 16.00
N ASP A 144 -1.05 -4.41 17.26
CA ASP A 144 -1.79 -3.51 18.17
C ASP A 144 -1.42 -2.05 17.90
N LEU A 145 -2.10 -1.43 16.94
CA LEU A 145 -1.80 -0.08 16.45
C LEU A 145 -2.96 0.88 16.72
N PRO A 146 -2.68 2.11 17.16
CA PRO A 146 -3.71 3.14 17.30
C PRO A 146 -4.18 3.61 15.93
N TYR A 147 -5.49 3.81 15.79
CA TYR A 147 -6.08 4.53 14.64
C TYR A 147 -5.92 6.03 14.90
N LEU A 148 -4.87 6.63 14.33
CA LEU A 148 -4.53 8.05 14.47
C LEU A 148 -5.36 8.95 13.54
N GLY A 149 -5.68 8.44 12.35
CA GLY A 149 -6.57 9.09 11.40
C GLY A 149 -8.02 8.68 11.60
N SER A 150 -8.94 9.60 11.31
CA SER A 150 -10.39 9.35 11.35
C SER A 150 -11.09 10.14 10.25
N PHE A 151 -12.21 9.62 9.76
CA PHE A 151 -13.10 10.31 8.83
C PHE A 151 -14.55 10.06 9.24
N GLU A 152 -15.36 11.12 9.19
CA GLU A 152 -16.80 11.04 9.39
C GLU A 152 -17.49 12.11 8.54
N CYS A 153 -18.64 11.76 7.97
CA CYS A 153 -19.51 12.68 7.26
C CYS A 153 -20.99 12.33 7.50
N SER A 154 -21.88 13.14 6.94
CA SER A 154 -23.33 12.94 7.07
C SER A 154 -23.88 11.72 6.31
N ASP A 155 -23.07 11.11 5.44
CA ASP A 155 -23.45 9.90 4.72
C ASP A 155 -22.94 8.66 5.47
N PRO A 156 -23.83 7.89 6.12
CA PRO A 156 -23.43 6.72 6.89
C PRO A 156 -22.86 5.59 6.03
N LEU A 157 -23.13 5.56 4.72
CA LEU A 157 -22.50 4.59 3.81
C LEU A 157 -21.02 4.92 3.59
N LEU A 158 -20.68 6.21 3.39
CA LEU A 158 -19.29 6.64 3.22
C LEU A 158 -18.47 6.41 4.50
N ASN A 159 -19.07 6.61 5.66
CA ASN A 159 -18.42 6.31 6.95
C ASN A 159 -18.07 4.81 7.04
N ARG A 160 -19.02 3.93 6.72
CA ARG A 160 -18.78 2.48 6.71
C ARG A 160 -17.74 2.05 5.66
N ILE A 161 -17.73 2.68 4.48
CA ILE A 161 -16.70 2.41 3.46
C ILE A 161 -15.31 2.75 4.00
N TRP A 162 -15.18 3.89 4.67
CA TRP A 162 -13.91 4.31 5.27
C TRP A 162 -13.46 3.36 6.38
N GLU A 163 -14.35 3.02 7.32
CA GLU A 163 -14.08 2.07 8.41
C GLU A 163 -13.67 0.70 7.87
N THR A 164 -14.38 0.20 6.85
CA THR A 164 -14.08 -1.08 6.21
C THR A 164 -12.72 -1.04 5.54
N GLY A 165 -12.41 0.01 4.78
CA GLY A 165 -11.11 0.16 4.11
C GLY A 165 -9.94 0.21 5.10
N ALA A 166 -10.10 0.97 6.18
CA ALA A 166 -9.10 1.06 7.25
C ALA A 166 -8.89 -0.28 7.96
N TYR A 167 -9.98 -1.00 8.25
CA TYR A 167 -9.92 -2.33 8.88
C TYR A 167 -9.29 -3.39 7.97
N THR A 168 -9.64 -3.41 6.68
CA THR A 168 -9.05 -4.34 5.70
C THR A 168 -7.53 -4.19 5.64
N VAL A 169 -7.03 -2.95 5.51
CA VAL A 169 -5.58 -2.71 5.47
C VAL A 169 -4.92 -3.07 6.80
N HIS A 170 -5.61 -2.88 7.93
CA HIS A 170 -5.09 -3.32 9.23
C HIS A 170 -4.91 -4.84 9.29
N LEU A 171 -5.89 -5.61 8.81
CA LEU A 171 -5.78 -7.06 8.71
C LEU A 171 -4.59 -7.49 7.85
N CYS A 172 -4.32 -6.76 6.77
CA CYS A 172 -3.18 -6.98 5.88
C CYS A 172 -1.80 -6.62 6.48
N MET A 173 -1.74 -5.83 7.57
CA MET A 173 -0.49 -5.51 8.25
C MET A 173 -0.01 -6.64 9.18
N GLN A 174 0.65 -7.64 8.61
CA GLN A 174 1.12 -8.84 9.30
C GLN A 174 2.63 -8.79 9.57
N ASP A 175 3.38 -9.84 9.26
CA ASP A 175 4.86 -9.78 9.30
C ASP A 175 5.38 -8.71 8.32
N HIS A 176 4.71 -8.61 7.17
CA HIS A 176 4.82 -7.56 6.17
C HIS A 176 3.41 -7.09 5.79
N VAL A 177 3.31 -6.06 4.94
CA VAL A 177 2.04 -5.67 4.33
C VAL A 177 1.69 -6.71 3.26
N TRP A 178 0.60 -7.44 3.45
CA TRP A 178 0.11 -8.47 2.53
C TRP A 178 -1.02 -7.96 1.66
N ASP A 179 -1.13 -8.46 0.43
CA ASP A 179 -2.28 -8.23 -0.45
C ASP A 179 -3.62 -8.71 0.15
N GLY A 180 -3.60 -9.81 0.91
CA GLY A 180 -4.78 -10.42 1.49
C GLY A 180 -4.45 -11.41 2.60
N ILE A 181 -5.36 -11.55 3.57
CA ILE A 181 -5.15 -12.37 4.77
C ILE A 181 -5.48 -13.86 4.61
N LYS A 182 -6.36 -14.20 3.66
CA LYS A 182 -6.64 -15.58 3.27
C LYS A 182 -5.69 -16.04 2.18
N ARG A 183 -5.62 -15.25 1.10
CA ARG A 183 -4.82 -15.48 -0.11
C ARG A 183 -4.52 -14.13 -0.77
N ASP A 184 -3.32 -13.86 -1.31
CA ASP A 184 -2.14 -14.74 -1.41
C ASP A 184 -1.21 -14.68 -0.18
N ARG A 185 -1.36 -13.69 0.70
CA ARG A 185 -0.49 -13.46 1.88
C ARG A 185 0.94 -13.10 1.48
N LEU A 186 1.08 -12.36 0.39
CA LEU A 186 2.34 -11.98 -0.22
C LEU A 186 2.50 -10.46 -0.25
N VAL A 187 3.75 -10.02 -0.31
CA VAL A 187 4.08 -8.60 -0.51
C VAL A 187 4.05 -8.32 -2.01
N TRP A 188 2.87 -7.98 -2.51
CA TRP A 188 2.67 -7.52 -3.88
C TRP A 188 2.74 -5.99 -3.92
N ILE A 189 3.71 -5.45 -4.66
CA ILE A 189 3.96 -4.00 -4.63
C ILE A 189 2.81 -3.18 -5.24
N GLY A 190 2.08 -3.73 -6.21
CA GLY A 190 0.91 -3.06 -6.79
C GLY A 190 -0.16 -2.76 -5.74
N ASP A 191 -0.41 -3.72 -4.85
CA ASP A 191 -1.35 -3.64 -3.72
C ASP A 191 -0.78 -2.75 -2.61
N MET A 192 0.53 -2.87 -2.36
CA MET A 192 1.21 -2.09 -1.33
C MET A 192 1.13 -0.58 -1.58
N HIS A 193 0.97 -0.10 -2.81
CA HIS A 193 0.85 1.34 -3.10
C HIS A 193 -0.39 1.99 -2.46
N PRO A 194 -1.63 1.58 -2.79
CA PRO A 194 -2.81 2.09 -2.09
C PRO A 194 -2.79 1.77 -0.60
N GLU A 195 -2.26 0.62 -0.18
CA GLU A 195 -2.15 0.29 1.25
C GLU A 195 -1.22 1.24 2.01
N THR A 196 -0.08 1.62 1.43
CA THR A 196 0.86 2.58 2.02
C THR A 196 0.18 3.92 2.30
N LEU A 197 -0.68 4.38 1.39
CA LEU A 197 -1.45 5.62 1.57
C LEU A 197 -2.48 5.51 2.69
N VAL A 198 -3.20 4.38 2.76
CA VAL A 198 -4.14 4.11 3.87
C VAL A 198 -3.38 4.04 5.19
N ILE A 199 -2.27 3.32 5.24
CA ILE A 199 -1.46 3.16 6.45
C ILE A 199 -0.97 4.51 6.96
N ALA A 200 -0.34 5.31 6.08
CA ALA A 200 0.17 6.62 6.45
C ALA A 200 -0.95 7.56 6.96
N THR A 201 -2.16 7.44 6.40
CA THR A 201 -3.31 8.27 6.78
C THR A 201 -3.98 7.80 8.07
N VAL A 202 -4.10 6.49 8.30
CA VAL A 202 -4.87 5.91 9.40
C VAL A 202 -3.99 5.59 10.60
N PHE A 203 -2.84 4.96 10.39
CA PHE A 203 -1.95 4.45 11.45
C PHE A 203 -0.69 5.30 11.64
N GLY A 204 -0.42 6.20 10.70
CA GLY A 204 0.77 7.05 10.71
C GLY A 204 2.04 6.27 10.35
N GLU A 205 3.14 6.62 11.00
CA GLU A 205 4.45 6.04 10.69
C GLU A 205 4.64 4.70 11.41
N VAL A 206 4.49 3.61 10.67
CA VAL A 206 4.64 2.23 11.17
C VAL A 206 5.72 1.48 10.39
N ASP A 207 6.58 0.77 11.12
CA ASP A 207 7.78 0.13 10.55
C ASP A 207 7.50 -0.98 9.53
N VAL A 208 6.26 -1.52 9.53
CA VAL A 208 5.88 -2.59 8.59
C VAL A 208 5.95 -2.13 7.13
N VAL A 209 5.74 -0.84 6.85
CA VAL A 209 5.83 -0.30 5.48
C VAL A 209 7.28 -0.31 4.99
N PRO A 210 8.25 0.38 5.65
CA PRO A 210 9.67 0.26 5.28
C PRO A 210 10.18 -1.18 5.23
N ALA A 211 9.81 -2.01 6.21
CA ALA A 211 10.22 -3.42 6.23
C ALA A 211 9.72 -4.22 5.02
N SER A 212 8.53 -3.88 4.50
CA SER A 212 7.96 -4.54 3.32
C SER A 212 8.59 -4.04 2.01
N LEU A 213 8.91 -2.74 1.92
CA LEU A 213 9.66 -2.19 0.78
C LEU A 213 11.07 -2.80 0.69
N ASP A 214 11.74 -2.93 1.82
CA ASP A 214 13.07 -3.57 1.93
C ASP A 214 12.99 -5.06 1.59
N TYR A 215 11.96 -5.75 2.09
CA TYR A 215 11.72 -7.17 1.81
C TYR A 215 11.69 -7.47 0.31
N VAL A 216 10.98 -6.65 -0.48
CA VAL A 216 10.88 -6.84 -1.93
C VAL A 216 12.17 -6.44 -2.63
N ARG A 217 12.81 -5.33 -2.24
CA ARG A 217 14.11 -4.92 -2.78
C ARG A 217 15.15 -6.03 -2.65
N ASP A 218 15.31 -6.57 -1.44
CA ASP A 218 16.35 -7.56 -1.13
C ASP A 218 16.15 -8.89 -1.88
N ARG A 219 14.95 -9.13 -2.39
CA ARG A 219 14.57 -10.34 -3.15
C ARG A 219 14.43 -10.09 -4.65
N THR A 220 14.59 -8.86 -5.11
CA THR A 220 14.49 -8.51 -6.53
C THR A 220 15.88 -8.15 -7.06
N PRO A 221 16.49 -9.01 -7.89
CA PRO A 221 17.73 -8.65 -8.57
C PRO A 221 17.56 -7.33 -9.36
N PRO A 222 18.58 -6.46 -9.42
CA PRO A 222 18.49 -5.21 -10.19
C PRO A 222 18.20 -5.38 -11.69
N THR A 223 18.35 -6.59 -12.21
CA THR A 223 18.07 -6.97 -13.61
C THR A 223 16.64 -7.47 -13.84
N GLU A 224 15.85 -7.63 -12.78
CA GLU A 224 14.51 -8.21 -12.81
C GLU A 224 13.46 -7.19 -12.36
N TRP A 225 12.20 -7.46 -12.71
CA TRP A 225 11.07 -6.67 -12.25
C TRP A 225 10.58 -7.14 -10.88
N MET A 226 10.16 -6.21 -10.02
CA MET A 226 9.60 -6.55 -8.71
C MET A 226 8.33 -7.38 -8.90
N ASN A 227 8.28 -8.51 -8.20
CA ASN A 227 7.24 -9.53 -8.38
C ASN A 227 7.06 -10.00 -9.85
N GLY A 228 8.07 -9.87 -10.71
CA GLY A 228 7.99 -10.17 -12.14
C GLY A 228 7.16 -9.17 -12.96
N ILE A 229 6.68 -8.08 -12.36
CA ILE A 229 5.80 -7.10 -12.99
C ILE A 229 6.50 -5.74 -13.03
N SER A 230 6.79 -5.25 -14.22
CA SER A 230 7.48 -3.97 -14.43
C SER A 230 6.82 -2.75 -13.78
N SER A 231 5.48 -2.66 -13.84
CA SER A 231 4.77 -1.55 -13.21
C SER A 231 4.92 -1.60 -11.69
N TYR A 232 5.18 -2.77 -11.11
CA TYR A 232 5.39 -2.90 -9.66
C TYR A 232 6.71 -2.28 -9.25
N SER A 233 7.78 -2.38 -10.05
CA SER A 233 9.01 -1.61 -9.81
C SER A 233 8.76 -0.09 -9.81
N LEU A 234 7.82 0.41 -10.63
CA LEU A 234 7.43 1.82 -10.61
C LEU A 234 6.57 2.16 -9.39
N TRP A 235 5.63 1.29 -9.03
CA TRP A 235 4.81 1.44 -7.82
C TRP A 235 5.67 1.44 -6.55
N TRP A 236 6.74 0.66 -6.49
CA TRP A 236 7.69 0.67 -5.37
C TRP A 236 8.33 2.06 -5.18
N ILE A 237 8.73 2.71 -6.29
CA ILE A 237 9.26 4.09 -6.27
C ILE A 237 8.17 5.07 -5.77
N LEU A 238 6.91 4.86 -6.17
CA LEU A 238 5.79 5.68 -5.73
C LEU A 238 5.48 5.48 -4.24
N CYS A 239 5.54 4.26 -3.72
CA CYS A 239 5.44 4.00 -2.28
C CYS A 239 6.51 4.79 -1.50
N HIS A 240 7.76 4.79 -1.96
CA HIS A 240 8.82 5.60 -1.36
C HIS A 240 8.53 7.11 -1.42
N HIS A 241 8.07 7.60 -2.57
CA HIS A 241 7.68 9.00 -2.73
C HIS A 241 6.58 9.38 -1.74
N ASP A 242 5.51 8.59 -1.68
CA ASP A 242 4.33 8.89 -0.86
C ASP A 242 4.67 8.76 0.63
N TRP A 243 5.37 7.70 1.03
CA TRP A 243 5.86 7.55 2.40
C TRP A 243 6.71 8.75 2.85
N TYR A 244 7.58 9.23 1.97
CA TYR A 244 8.35 10.45 2.23
C TYR A 244 7.49 11.71 2.31
N ARG A 245 6.45 11.85 1.48
CA ARG A 245 5.52 12.98 1.55
C ARG A 245 4.79 13.05 2.88
N PHE A 246 4.43 11.90 3.46
CA PHE A 246 3.77 11.84 4.76
C PHE A 246 4.74 12.03 5.95
N HIS A 247 5.93 11.42 5.90
CA HIS A 247 6.79 11.29 7.10
C HIS A 247 8.20 11.91 6.98
N GLY A 248 8.65 12.30 5.78
CA GLY A 248 9.90 13.05 5.61
C GLY A 248 11.21 12.29 5.87
N ARG A 249 11.21 10.95 5.79
CA ARG A 249 12.39 10.08 6.12
C ARG A 249 13.49 10.08 5.05
N ARG A 250 14.25 11.17 4.94
CA ARG A 250 15.35 11.31 3.97
C ARG A 250 16.47 10.28 4.14
N ALA A 251 16.81 9.92 5.38
CA ALA A 251 17.88 8.96 5.65
C ALA A 251 17.59 7.57 5.09
N TYR A 252 16.34 7.11 5.23
CA TYR A 252 15.87 5.84 4.65
C TYR A 252 15.94 5.86 3.12
N LEU A 253 15.41 6.90 2.48
CA LEU A 253 15.43 7.00 1.00
C LEU A 253 16.83 7.02 0.40
N ALA A 254 17.82 7.58 1.10
CA ALA A 254 19.19 7.66 0.63
C ALA A 254 19.85 6.27 0.43
N GLU A 255 19.29 5.22 1.05
CA GLU A 255 19.76 3.84 0.94
C GLU A 255 19.02 3.04 -0.14
N GLN A 256 18.03 3.63 -0.83
CA GLN A 256 17.08 2.91 -1.70
C GLN A 256 17.27 3.18 -3.20
N ILE A 257 17.95 4.25 -3.59
CA ILE A 257 18.03 4.69 -4.99
C ILE A 257 19.47 5.00 -5.43
N SER A 258 19.84 4.55 -6.62
CA SER A 258 21.11 4.91 -7.27
C SER A 258 20.96 6.04 -8.30
N SER A 259 19.72 6.41 -8.67
CA SER A 259 19.41 7.49 -9.60
C SER A 259 18.00 8.07 -9.34
N THR A 260 17.81 9.35 -9.63
CA THR A 260 16.52 10.06 -9.44
C THR A 260 16.38 11.25 -10.39
N TYR A 261 15.14 11.59 -10.73
CA TYR A 261 14.82 12.82 -11.45
C TYR A 261 14.88 14.09 -10.57
N ASN A 262 14.96 13.94 -9.24
CA ASN A 262 15.07 15.07 -8.30
C ASN A 262 16.53 15.34 -7.90
N GLY A 263 17.32 15.85 -8.85
CA GLY A 263 18.77 15.97 -8.69
C GLY A 263 19.23 17.00 -7.64
N SER A 264 18.84 18.27 -7.80
CA SER A 264 19.40 19.39 -7.01
C SER A 264 18.99 19.34 -5.54
N SER A 265 17.72 19.08 -5.24
CA SER A 265 17.18 19.07 -3.87
C SER A 265 17.75 17.94 -3.00
N ILE A 266 18.02 16.77 -3.60
CA ILE A 266 18.64 15.65 -2.89
C ILE A 266 20.11 15.96 -2.63
N TYR A 267 20.80 16.47 -3.64
CA TYR A 267 22.21 16.83 -3.52
C TYR A 267 22.46 17.91 -2.45
N PHE A 268 21.69 19.00 -2.42
CA PHE A 268 21.86 20.06 -1.42
C PHE A 268 21.63 19.57 0.01
N ALA A 269 20.63 18.71 0.25
CA ALA A 269 20.46 18.15 1.58
C ALA A 269 21.55 17.13 1.91
N ALA A 270 22.02 16.34 0.94
CA ALA A 270 23.14 15.43 1.16
C ALA A 270 24.41 16.20 1.56
N LYS A 271 24.68 17.38 0.99
CA LYS A 271 25.80 18.24 1.42
C LYS A 271 25.73 18.60 2.91
N LYS A 272 24.51 18.72 3.46
CA LYS A 272 24.28 19.02 4.89
C LYS A 272 24.29 17.76 5.76
N ASP A 273 23.51 16.76 5.39
CA ASP A 273 23.13 15.67 6.28
C ASP A 273 23.93 14.37 6.01
N LYS A 274 24.50 14.20 4.81
CA LYS A 274 25.23 13.01 4.34
C LYS A 274 26.40 13.36 3.39
N PRO A 275 27.48 14.02 3.86
CA PRO A 275 28.53 14.57 2.99
C PRO A 275 29.22 13.54 2.09
N GLU A 276 29.37 12.30 2.53
CA GLU A 276 29.99 11.23 1.72
C GLU A 276 29.11 10.86 0.51
N ILE A 277 27.78 10.81 0.66
CA ILE A 277 26.85 10.59 -0.46
C ILE A 277 26.92 11.77 -1.43
N ALA A 278 27.03 13.01 -0.92
CA ALA A 278 27.20 14.18 -1.78
C ALA A 278 28.50 14.13 -2.59
N LYS A 279 29.61 13.58 -2.03
CA LYS A 279 30.86 13.39 -2.77
C LYS A 279 30.71 12.38 -3.91
N ASP A 280 29.89 11.36 -3.75
CA ASP A 280 29.64 10.33 -4.77
C ASP A 280 28.49 10.67 -5.75
N THR A 281 27.65 11.66 -5.42
CA THR A 281 26.54 12.08 -6.27
C THR A 281 27.02 12.83 -7.51
N HIS A 282 26.46 12.53 -8.68
CA HIS A 282 26.64 13.29 -9.91
C HIS A 282 25.31 13.58 -10.60
N HIS A 283 25.27 14.64 -11.41
CA HIS A 283 24.12 14.98 -12.24
C HIS A 283 24.46 14.81 -13.71
N MET A 284 23.46 14.39 -14.47
CA MET A 284 23.53 14.30 -15.93
C MET A 284 22.20 14.74 -16.53
N LEU A 285 22.22 15.02 -17.82
CA LEU A 285 20.99 15.22 -18.56
C LEU A 285 20.29 13.87 -18.77
N ILE A 286 18.95 13.87 -18.73
CA ILE A 286 18.12 12.72 -19.07
C ILE A 286 18.59 12.15 -20.43
N PRO A 287 18.71 10.82 -20.59
CA PRO A 287 19.09 10.21 -21.86
C PRO A 287 18.25 10.71 -23.04
N LYS A 288 18.87 10.84 -24.22
CA LYS A 288 18.17 11.23 -25.45
C LYS A 288 17.43 10.02 -26.01
N GLY A 289 16.14 10.16 -26.29
CA GLY A 289 15.34 9.17 -27.01
C GLY A 289 15.31 9.41 -28.53
N PRO A 290 14.64 8.55 -29.32
CA PRO A 290 14.57 8.68 -30.78
C PRO A 290 14.00 10.02 -31.27
N ALA A 291 13.01 10.56 -30.55
CA ALA A 291 12.39 11.85 -30.87
C ALA A 291 13.17 13.06 -30.31
N GLY A 292 14.20 12.84 -29.49
CA GLY A 292 14.97 13.90 -28.84
C GLY A 292 15.03 13.76 -27.32
N ARG A 293 15.35 14.88 -26.67
CA ARG A 293 15.46 15.00 -25.21
C ARG A 293 14.45 16.04 -24.76
N PHE A 294 13.63 15.67 -23.78
CA PHE A 294 12.50 16.47 -23.33
C PHE A 294 12.43 16.47 -21.80
N TYR A 295 12.24 17.65 -21.23
CA TYR A 295 11.99 17.83 -19.80
C TYR A 295 10.61 18.43 -19.64
N TRP A 296 9.89 17.95 -18.65
CA TRP A 296 8.70 18.64 -18.21
C TRP A 296 9.09 19.84 -17.35
N PHE A 297 8.68 21.04 -17.78
CA PHE A 297 8.80 22.23 -16.95
C PHE A 297 7.42 22.79 -16.60
N GLU A 298 7.30 23.17 -15.34
CA GLU A 298 6.20 23.99 -14.86
C GLU A 298 6.52 25.47 -15.14
N THR A 299 5.51 26.23 -15.55
CA THR A 299 5.62 27.69 -15.66
C THR A 299 5.26 28.32 -14.32
N ARG A 300 6.17 29.11 -13.76
CA ARG A 300 5.87 30.00 -12.63
C ARG A 300 5.46 31.35 -13.16
N THR A 301 4.21 31.74 -12.93
CA THR A 301 3.66 33.01 -13.42
C THR A 301 3.31 33.92 -12.24
N PHE A 302 3.68 35.20 -12.35
CA PHE A 302 3.20 36.25 -11.47
C PHE A 302 2.05 36.98 -12.17
N ALA A 303 0.91 37.12 -11.51
CA ALA A 303 -0.27 37.78 -12.05
C ALA A 303 -0.81 38.84 -11.08
N ILE A 304 -1.34 39.93 -11.64
CA ILE A 304 -2.06 40.96 -10.88
C ILE A 304 -3.55 40.80 -11.18
N LEU A 305 -4.36 40.54 -10.15
CA LEU A 305 -5.80 40.40 -10.33
C LEU A 305 -6.42 41.74 -10.71
N LYS A 306 -7.35 41.72 -11.68
CA LYS A 306 -7.99 42.94 -12.21
C LYS A 306 -8.75 43.75 -11.16
N ASN A 307 -9.19 43.12 -10.08
CA ASN A 307 -9.91 43.74 -8.96
C ASN A 307 -8.99 44.12 -7.78
N SER A 308 -7.66 44.03 -7.94
CA SER A 308 -6.73 44.41 -6.88
C SER A 308 -6.85 45.91 -6.58
N LYS A 309 -6.90 46.26 -5.29
CA LYS A 309 -7.02 47.67 -4.87
C LYS A 309 -5.79 48.51 -5.21
N ASN A 310 -4.62 47.88 -5.38
CA ASN A 310 -3.31 48.53 -5.55
C ASN A 310 -2.57 48.08 -6.82
N ILE A 311 -3.24 48.07 -7.97
CA ILE A 311 -2.64 47.66 -9.26
C ILE A 311 -1.38 48.48 -9.62
N PRO A 312 -1.34 49.81 -9.47
CA PRO A 312 -0.14 50.58 -9.81
C PRO A 312 1.10 50.15 -9.01
N ALA A 313 0.96 50.02 -7.68
CA ALA A 313 2.05 49.59 -6.81
C ALA A 313 2.52 48.16 -7.12
N ALA A 314 1.59 47.24 -7.39
CA ALA A 314 1.94 45.87 -7.77
C ALA A 314 2.74 45.82 -9.08
N LYS A 315 2.42 46.67 -10.06
CA LYS A 315 3.21 46.79 -11.30
C LYS A 315 4.61 47.31 -11.04
N GLU A 316 4.75 48.35 -10.21
CA GLU A 316 6.07 48.88 -9.85
C GLU A 316 6.92 47.87 -9.07
N PHE A 317 6.30 47.11 -8.16
CA PHE A 317 6.99 46.01 -7.48
C PHE A 317 7.52 44.95 -8.45
N LEU A 318 6.70 44.48 -9.42
CA LEU A 318 7.16 43.48 -10.38
C LEU A 318 8.30 44.01 -11.26
N LYS A 319 8.27 45.29 -11.66
CA LYS A 319 9.38 45.93 -12.39
C LYS A 319 10.66 45.92 -11.56
N TRP A 320 10.57 46.35 -10.29
CA TRP A 320 11.70 46.35 -9.38
C TRP A 320 12.24 44.94 -9.13
N TRP A 321 11.35 43.97 -8.91
CA TRP A 321 11.71 42.57 -8.63
C TRP A 321 12.45 41.92 -9.81
N PHE A 322 11.99 42.16 -11.04
CA PHE A 322 12.61 41.64 -12.26
C PHE A 322 13.73 42.52 -12.83
N ASP A 323 14.11 43.60 -12.15
CA ASP A 323 15.36 44.31 -12.45
C ASP A 323 16.54 43.34 -12.35
N GLU A 324 17.51 43.49 -13.26
CA GLU A 324 18.72 42.68 -13.33
C GLU A 324 19.42 42.52 -11.99
N LYS A 325 19.53 43.60 -11.20
CA LYS A 325 20.21 43.53 -9.91
C LYS A 325 19.44 42.64 -8.94
N GLN A 326 18.16 42.95 -8.70
CA GLN A 326 17.35 42.29 -7.68
C GLN A 326 17.14 40.82 -8.01
N PHE A 327 16.72 40.55 -9.25
CA PHE A 327 16.48 39.20 -9.70
C PHE A 327 17.76 38.38 -9.79
N GLY A 328 18.84 38.98 -10.29
CA GLY A 328 20.14 38.32 -10.44
C GLY A 328 20.77 37.96 -9.10
N GLU A 329 20.70 38.83 -8.10
CA GLU A 329 21.12 38.53 -6.73
C GLU A 329 20.29 37.38 -6.13
N TRP A 330 18.96 37.47 -6.21
CA TRP A 330 18.07 36.41 -5.71
C TRP A 330 18.30 35.06 -6.41
N TRP A 331 18.45 35.05 -7.73
CA TRP A 331 18.65 33.81 -8.49
C TRP A 331 19.99 33.16 -8.17
N ARG A 332 21.07 33.93 -8.04
CA ARG A 332 22.39 33.39 -7.70
C ARG A 332 22.44 32.77 -6.30
N LEU A 333 21.61 33.22 -5.36
CA LEU A 333 21.46 32.59 -4.03
C LEU A 333 20.94 31.15 -4.12
N GLN A 334 20.26 30.79 -5.20
CA GLN A 334 19.69 29.44 -5.39
C GLN A 334 20.75 28.43 -5.84
N GLU A 335 21.92 28.86 -6.31
CA GLU A 335 23.06 28.03 -6.71
C GLU A 335 22.71 26.87 -7.68
N GLY A 336 21.76 27.10 -8.60
CA GLY A 336 21.32 26.10 -9.57
C GLY A 336 20.15 25.21 -9.11
N TYR A 337 19.59 25.46 -7.92
CA TYR A 337 18.31 24.88 -7.49
C TYR A 337 17.16 25.31 -8.42
N MET A 338 17.15 26.59 -8.83
CA MET A 338 16.26 27.12 -9.85
C MET A 338 17.00 27.20 -11.20
N LEU A 339 16.38 26.65 -12.25
CA LEU A 339 16.89 26.77 -13.62
C LEU A 339 16.94 28.23 -14.06
N GLN A 340 17.86 28.55 -14.97
CA GLN A 340 17.96 29.92 -15.45
C GLN A 340 16.75 30.31 -16.31
N PRO A 341 16.09 31.45 -16.01
CA PRO A 341 14.88 31.85 -16.73
C PRO A 341 15.16 32.56 -18.06
N VAL A 342 16.40 33.01 -18.28
CA VAL A 342 16.82 33.72 -19.50
C VAL A 342 18.21 33.29 -19.94
N VAL A 343 18.46 33.38 -21.26
CA VAL A 343 19.72 32.94 -21.90
C VAL A 343 20.97 33.63 -21.35
N LYS A 344 20.83 34.87 -20.84
CA LYS A 344 21.94 35.66 -20.27
C LYS A 344 22.67 34.92 -19.15
N TYR A 345 21.95 34.15 -18.34
CA TYR A 345 22.51 33.45 -17.17
C TYR A 345 23.17 32.10 -17.53
N TYR A 346 23.20 31.72 -18.80
CA TYR A 346 23.80 30.45 -19.23
C TYR A 346 25.31 30.37 -18.90
N ASN A 347 26.03 31.49 -19.04
CA ASN A 347 27.46 31.60 -18.72
C ASN A 347 27.73 32.27 -17.36
N ASP A 348 26.72 32.38 -16.49
CA ASP A 348 26.90 33.05 -15.20
C ASP A 348 27.92 32.29 -14.31
N PRO A 349 28.79 32.99 -13.55
CA PRO A 349 29.79 32.36 -12.69
C PRO A 349 29.23 31.39 -11.65
N VAL A 350 27.93 31.46 -11.31
CA VAL A 350 27.30 30.51 -10.38
C VAL A 350 27.49 29.05 -10.81
N TRP A 351 27.56 28.76 -12.11
CA TRP A 351 27.76 27.40 -12.64
C TRP A 351 29.17 26.86 -12.41
N GLN A 352 30.12 27.70 -12.01
CA GLN A 352 31.51 27.31 -11.72
C GLN A 352 31.75 27.05 -10.23
N LYS A 353 30.84 27.49 -9.35
CA LYS A 353 30.96 27.29 -7.90
C LYS A 353 30.90 25.81 -7.51
N ASP A 354 30.02 25.05 -8.17
CA ASP A 354 29.85 23.62 -7.98
C ASP A 354 29.73 22.92 -9.34
N PRO A 355 30.81 22.30 -9.84
CA PRO A 355 30.81 21.67 -11.17
C PRO A 355 29.74 20.59 -11.35
N LYS A 356 29.29 19.95 -10.27
CA LYS A 356 28.21 18.95 -10.31
C LYS A 356 26.87 19.56 -10.72
N MET A 357 26.68 20.86 -10.49
CA MET A 357 25.48 21.62 -10.88
C MET A 357 25.53 22.12 -12.33
N SER A 358 26.68 22.06 -13.01
CA SER A 358 26.81 22.56 -14.39
C SER A 358 25.85 21.95 -15.41
N PRO A 359 25.39 20.68 -15.32
CA PRO A 359 24.41 20.13 -16.27
C PRO A 359 23.06 20.84 -16.25
N PHE A 360 22.65 21.44 -15.12
CA PHE A 360 21.34 22.10 -15.01
C PHE A 360 21.20 23.29 -15.95
N ARG A 361 22.30 23.96 -16.32
CA ARG A 361 22.29 25.06 -17.30
C ARG A 361 21.88 24.62 -18.71
N GLU A 362 21.99 23.33 -19.03
CA GLU A 362 21.56 22.81 -20.34
C GLU A 362 20.07 22.49 -20.38
N GLN A 363 19.45 22.23 -19.22
CA GLN A 363 18.07 21.74 -19.14
C GLN A 363 17.06 22.67 -19.80
N PRO A 364 17.12 24.02 -19.64
CA PRO A 364 16.16 24.93 -20.26
C PRO A 364 15.97 24.76 -21.78
N LYS A 365 16.99 24.28 -22.50
CA LYS A 365 16.94 24.04 -23.95
C LYS A 365 15.96 22.93 -24.36
N TYR A 366 15.59 22.08 -23.42
CA TYR A 366 14.81 20.87 -23.65
C TYR A 366 13.44 20.91 -22.96
N GLY A 367 13.07 22.07 -22.40
CA GLY A 367 11.84 22.26 -21.65
C GLY A 367 10.59 22.26 -22.51
N LEU A 368 9.61 21.45 -22.12
CA LEU A 368 8.28 21.44 -22.70
C LEU A 368 7.22 21.67 -21.62
N ASN A 369 6.23 22.48 -21.96
CA ASN A 369 5.03 22.63 -21.14
C ASN A 369 4.10 21.43 -21.31
N GLN A 370 3.29 21.18 -20.29
CA GLN A 370 2.21 20.22 -20.35
C GLN A 370 1.28 20.51 -21.54
N GLY A 371 0.97 19.49 -22.33
CA GLY A 371 0.11 19.61 -23.52
C GLY A 371 0.85 19.86 -24.85
N TYR A 372 2.18 20.05 -24.84
CA TYR A 372 2.98 20.09 -26.07
C TYR A 372 2.71 18.85 -26.96
N ALA A 373 2.58 18.94 -28.28
CA ALA A 373 2.73 20.08 -29.20
C ALA A 373 1.47 20.96 -29.39
N GLY A 374 0.46 20.80 -28.54
CA GLY A 374 -0.74 21.64 -28.46
C GLY A 374 -0.71 22.65 -27.30
N PRO A 375 -1.82 23.37 -27.06
CA PRO A 375 -1.90 24.34 -25.96
C PRO A 375 -2.06 23.63 -24.60
N PRO A 376 -1.50 24.20 -23.50
CA PRO A 376 -1.75 23.77 -22.13
C PRO A 376 -3.19 24.14 -21.72
N ASN A 377 -4.14 23.25 -21.97
CA ASN A 377 -5.58 23.46 -21.73
C ASN A 377 -6.20 22.38 -20.85
N GLU A 378 -7.51 22.47 -20.61
CA GLU A 378 -8.26 21.50 -19.80
C GLU A 378 -8.12 20.04 -20.29
N LYS A 379 -8.02 19.84 -21.61
CA LYS A 379 -7.84 18.52 -22.22
C LYS A 379 -6.46 17.93 -21.88
N ALA A 380 -5.42 18.75 -21.92
CA ALA A 380 -4.08 18.36 -21.48
C ALA A 380 -4.02 18.06 -19.98
N ALA A 381 -4.73 18.84 -19.16
CA ALA A 381 -4.86 18.58 -17.73
C ALA A 381 -5.60 17.26 -17.45
N LEU A 382 -6.69 17.00 -18.16
CA LEU A 382 -7.49 15.77 -18.02
C LEU A 382 -6.71 14.52 -18.46
N ALA A 383 -5.95 14.60 -19.54
CA ALA A 383 -5.12 13.49 -20.00
C ALA A 383 -4.05 13.10 -18.97
N TRP A 384 -3.48 14.11 -18.31
CA TRP A 384 -2.52 13.93 -17.23
C TRP A 384 -3.16 13.36 -15.95
N SER A 385 -4.27 13.95 -15.48
CA SER A 385 -4.92 13.52 -14.23
C SER A 385 -5.50 12.11 -14.31
N LYS A 386 -5.76 11.63 -15.52
CA LYS A 386 -6.14 10.23 -15.80
C LYS A 386 -4.95 9.29 -15.98
N PHE A 387 -3.73 9.78 -15.81
CA PHE A 387 -2.50 8.99 -15.92
C PHE A 387 -2.34 8.23 -17.24
N ILE A 388 -2.98 8.69 -18.34
CA ILE A 388 -3.11 7.89 -19.58
C ILE A 388 -1.76 7.44 -20.13
N VAL A 389 -0.75 8.32 -20.14
CA VAL A 389 0.60 7.97 -20.62
C VAL A 389 1.26 6.96 -19.67
N VAL A 390 1.18 7.18 -18.36
CA VAL A 390 1.72 6.25 -17.34
C VAL A 390 1.08 4.88 -17.48
N ASP A 391 -0.24 4.82 -17.60
CA ASP A 391 -1.01 3.59 -17.79
C ASP A 391 -0.69 2.92 -19.12
N THR A 392 -0.40 3.69 -20.18
CA THR A 392 0.01 3.14 -21.47
C THR A 392 1.34 2.40 -21.34
N PHE A 393 2.32 2.98 -20.66
CA PHE A 393 3.59 2.31 -20.37
C PHE A 393 3.36 1.10 -19.45
N ALA A 394 2.58 1.26 -18.37
CA ALA A 394 2.28 0.16 -17.46
C ALA A 394 1.64 -1.02 -18.22
N LYS A 395 0.69 -0.76 -19.11
CA LYS A 395 0.05 -1.78 -19.97
C LYS A 395 1.04 -2.41 -20.95
N ALA A 396 1.87 -1.61 -21.61
CA ALA A 396 2.85 -2.12 -22.59
C ALA A 396 3.77 -3.13 -21.92
N VAL A 397 4.20 -2.81 -20.71
CA VAL A 397 5.16 -3.64 -20.00
C VAL A 397 4.47 -4.79 -19.24
N GLN A 398 3.20 -4.67 -18.84
CA GLN A 398 2.41 -5.78 -18.27
C GLN A 398 2.01 -6.83 -19.31
N SER A 399 1.59 -6.38 -20.50
CA SER A 399 1.11 -7.26 -21.56
C SER A 399 2.22 -7.85 -22.43
N GLY A 400 3.41 -7.23 -22.43
CA GLY A 400 4.46 -7.50 -23.40
C GLY A 400 4.11 -6.99 -24.82
N ASP A 401 2.90 -6.47 -25.03
CA ASP A 401 2.43 -5.91 -26.29
C ASP A 401 2.42 -4.38 -26.22
N ALA A 402 3.58 -3.81 -26.54
CA ALA A 402 3.74 -2.37 -26.63
C ALA A 402 2.82 -1.76 -27.71
N LYS A 403 2.53 -2.49 -28.79
CA LYS A 403 1.70 -1.97 -29.88
C LYS A 403 0.26 -1.81 -29.43
N ALA A 404 -0.36 -2.85 -28.89
CA ALA A 404 -1.73 -2.80 -28.39
C ALA A 404 -1.90 -1.76 -27.27
N SER A 405 -0.88 -1.63 -26.40
CA SER A 405 -0.91 -0.65 -25.32
C SER A 405 -0.82 0.79 -25.82
N ILE A 406 0.03 1.05 -26.82
CA ILE A 406 0.08 2.35 -27.51
C ILE A 406 -1.26 2.64 -28.19
N GLU A 407 -1.89 1.65 -28.83
CA GLU A 407 -3.21 1.80 -29.45
C GLU A 407 -4.28 2.16 -28.42
N TRP A 408 -4.30 1.50 -27.26
CA TRP A 408 -5.18 1.83 -26.15
C TRP A 408 -4.96 3.26 -25.65
N GLY A 409 -3.71 3.64 -25.40
CA GLY A 409 -3.35 4.97 -24.94
C GLY A 409 -3.79 6.05 -25.94
N ALA A 410 -3.55 5.80 -27.22
CA ALA A 410 -4.00 6.66 -28.31
C ALA A 410 -5.54 6.77 -28.35
N GLU A 411 -6.27 5.68 -28.10
CA GLU A 411 -7.73 5.71 -28.02
C GLU A 411 -8.22 6.56 -26.83
N GLN A 412 -7.62 6.42 -25.65
CA GLN A 412 -7.98 7.25 -24.50
C GLN A 412 -7.72 8.73 -24.77
N LEU A 413 -6.57 9.05 -25.37
CA LEU A 413 -6.28 10.43 -25.80
C LEU A 413 -7.27 10.90 -26.87
N LYS A 414 -7.67 10.03 -27.82
CA LYS A 414 -8.68 10.37 -28.84
C LYS A 414 -10.05 10.67 -28.23
N ARG A 415 -10.45 10.00 -27.14
CA ARG A 415 -11.70 10.33 -26.43
C ARG A 415 -11.66 11.73 -25.82
N ILE A 416 -10.48 12.17 -25.35
CA ILE A 416 -10.30 13.51 -24.77
C ILE A 416 -10.19 14.58 -25.86
N TYR A 417 -9.35 14.34 -26.87
CA TYR A 417 -9.00 15.34 -27.88
C TYR A 417 -9.92 15.32 -29.11
N GLY A 418 -10.52 14.18 -29.43
CA GLY A 418 -11.33 13.94 -30.63
C GLY A 418 -12.81 14.29 -30.52
N GLY A 419 -13.30 14.67 -29.34
CA GLY A 419 -14.62 15.27 -29.19
C GLY A 419 -14.65 16.66 -29.81
N LYS A 420 -15.41 16.82 -30.90
CA LYS A 420 -15.96 18.10 -31.35
C LYS A 420 -17.24 18.40 -30.58
#